data_AF-A0A9Q0RIW3-F1
#
_entry.id   AF-A0A9Q0RIW3-F1
#
_cell.length_a   1.000
_cell.length_b   1.000
_cell.length_c   1.000
_cell.angle_alpha   90.00
_cell.angle_beta   90.00
_cell.angle_gamma   90.00
#
_symmetry.space_group_name_H-M   'P 1'
#
loop_
_entity.id
_entity.type
_entity.pdbx_description
1 polymer ?
#
loop_
_entity_poly.entity_id
_entity_poly.type
_entity_poly.pdbx_seq_one_letter_code
_entity_poly.pdbx_strand_id
1 'polypeptide(L)'
;MGFLFGPAPIRRTLPYLKNGSLLFRDRVKVMEVHYNMFWKSKTPDMSHIPYPQHDAHVGLREFYFWNIPQIQYMNPSVQIVRFLEMTPHPFIRCWLSDGKDVIFDCDSQSRETIEKRLVHVLGKTQQMIAHEEATNVTQTSDSNAAIFGVDRARFCMCEVPGQCPCPSVIKLPKSCRGKFTKQLKDDALKEEEEIIEGTKELESFEPPSIARERFFYS
;
A
#
# COMPACT_ATOMS: atom_id res chain seq x y z
N MET A 1 -20.05 -20.14 -6.53
CA MET A 1 -19.01 -19.96 -5.49
C MET A 1 -17.76 -20.78 -5.84
N GLY A 2 -16.77 -20.21 -6.52
CA GLY A 2 -15.56 -20.93 -6.95
C GLY A 2 -14.59 -21.31 -5.81
N PHE A 3 -14.65 -20.62 -4.68
CA PHE A 3 -13.69 -20.79 -3.57
C PHE A 3 -13.76 -22.16 -2.88
N LEU A 4 -14.94 -22.78 -2.83
CA LEU A 4 -15.17 -24.05 -2.13
C LEU A 4 -14.83 -25.29 -2.97
N PHE A 5 -14.61 -25.14 -4.28
CA PHE A 5 -14.39 -26.28 -5.17
C PHE A 5 -12.93 -26.74 -5.21
N GLY A 6 -12.68 -28.01 -4.88
CA GLY A 6 -11.37 -28.66 -4.99
C GLY A 6 -10.68 -28.88 -3.65
N PRO A 7 -9.54 -29.62 -3.65
CA PRO A 7 -8.85 -29.99 -2.43
C PRO A 7 -8.20 -28.79 -1.74
N ALA A 8 -8.26 -28.77 -0.41
CA ALA A 8 -7.69 -27.74 0.46
C ALA A 8 -8.11 -26.30 0.05
N PRO A 9 -9.41 -25.94 0.19
CA PRO A 9 -9.93 -24.62 -0.16
C PRO A 9 -9.34 -23.49 0.68
N ILE A 10 -8.81 -23.80 1.88
CA ILE A 10 -8.11 -22.86 2.76
C ILE A 10 -7.01 -22.07 2.03
N ARG A 11 -6.36 -22.67 1.04
CA ARG A 11 -5.27 -22.05 0.26
C ARG A 11 -5.70 -20.84 -0.56
N ARG A 12 -7.01 -20.67 -0.78
CA ARG A 12 -7.60 -19.57 -1.54
C ARG A 12 -8.11 -18.43 -0.65
N THR A 13 -7.83 -18.48 0.64
CA THR A 13 -8.25 -17.45 1.60
C THR A 13 -7.16 -16.38 1.76
N LEU A 14 -7.57 -15.12 1.93
CA LEU A 14 -6.62 -14.02 2.13
C LEU A 14 -5.70 -14.21 3.35
N PRO A 15 -6.17 -14.69 4.52
CA PRO A 15 -5.28 -14.95 5.65
C PRO A 15 -4.19 -15.97 5.31
N TYR A 16 -4.52 -17.02 4.55
CA TYR A 16 -3.54 -18.01 4.13
C TYR A 16 -2.48 -17.41 3.19
N LEU A 17 -2.91 -16.60 2.22
CA LEU A 17 -2.01 -15.98 1.23
C LEU A 17 -1.07 -14.94 1.86
N LYS A 18 -1.54 -14.19 2.86
CA LYS A 18 -0.75 -13.20 3.60
C LYS A 18 0.30 -13.82 4.53
N ASN A 19 0.12 -15.07 4.95
CA ASN A 19 1.04 -15.78 5.85
C ASN A 19 2.25 -16.39 5.13
N GLY A 20 2.54 -16.00 3.89
CA GLY A 20 3.72 -16.47 3.16
C GLY A 20 5.02 -15.95 3.77
N SER A 21 6.01 -16.83 3.97
CA SER A 21 7.31 -16.47 4.55
C SER A 21 8.30 -15.85 3.55
N LEU A 22 8.13 -16.18 2.26
CA LEU A 22 9.07 -15.82 1.22
C LEU A 22 8.64 -14.54 0.51
N LEU A 23 9.42 -13.48 0.70
CA LEU A 23 9.36 -12.25 -0.08
C LEU A 23 10.67 -12.10 -0.83
N PHE A 24 10.64 -12.25 -2.16
CA PHE A 24 11.83 -12.17 -3.00
C PHE A 24 12.49 -10.79 -2.98
N ARG A 25 13.82 -10.78 -3.15
CA ARG A 25 14.56 -9.57 -3.53
C ARG A 25 14.16 -9.11 -4.93
N ASP A 26 14.20 -7.79 -5.16
CA ASP A 26 13.73 -7.16 -6.41
C ASP A 26 14.46 -7.60 -7.68
N ARG A 27 15.65 -8.20 -7.50
CA ARG A 27 16.48 -8.75 -8.58
C ARG A 27 15.90 -10.02 -9.18
N VAL A 28 15.11 -10.80 -8.45
CA VAL A 28 14.49 -12.03 -8.98
C VAL A 28 13.34 -11.63 -9.90
N LYS A 29 13.31 -12.16 -11.12
CA LYS A 29 12.29 -11.84 -12.13
C LYS A 29 11.43 -13.03 -12.52
N VAL A 30 12.06 -14.20 -12.70
CA VAL A 30 11.37 -15.43 -13.11
C VAL A 30 11.77 -16.56 -12.18
N MET A 31 10.79 -17.36 -11.76
CA MET A 31 11.00 -18.60 -11.02
C MET A 31 10.40 -19.75 -11.82
N GLU A 32 11.22 -20.73 -12.13
CA GLU A 32 10.81 -21.96 -12.79
C GLU A 32 10.80 -23.11 -11.78
N VAL A 33 9.74 -23.90 -11.79
CA VAL A 33 9.59 -25.07 -10.94
C VAL A 33 9.48 -26.29 -11.84
N HIS A 34 10.47 -27.18 -11.75
CA HIS A 34 10.56 -28.40 -12.56
C HIS A 34 10.34 -29.61 -11.65
N TYR A 35 9.26 -30.36 -11.88
CA TYR A 35 8.99 -31.59 -11.12
C TYR A 35 8.15 -32.57 -11.93
N ASN A 36 8.19 -33.83 -11.53
CA ASN A 36 7.46 -34.90 -12.22
C ASN A 36 6.27 -35.42 -11.41
N MET A 37 5.27 -35.91 -12.15
CA MET A 37 4.05 -36.50 -11.60
C MET A 37 4.04 -38.03 -11.65
N PHE A 38 5.21 -38.66 -11.83
CA PHE A 38 5.37 -40.09 -12.20
C PHE A 38 4.68 -41.11 -11.26
N TRP A 39 4.28 -40.74 -10.04
CA TRP A 39 3.50 -41.61 -9.15
C TRP A 39 2.16 -42.07 -9.76
N LYS A 40 1.61 -41.36 -10.76
CA LYS A 40 0.34 -41.72 -11.39
C LYS A 40 0.42 -42.79 -12.48
N SER A 41 1.61 -43.10 -13.01
CA SER A 41 1.69 -43.78 -14.31
C SER A 41 2.13 -45.24 -14.29
N LYS A 42 2.83 -45.78 -13.29
CA LYS A 42 3.32 -47.17 -13.40
C LYS A 42 3.33 -47.93 -12.06
N THR A 43 2.54 -49.01 -12.11
CA THR A 43 2.64 -50.28 -11.37
C THR A 43 2.38 -50.27 -9.87
N PRO A 44 1.51 -51.19 -9.36
CA PRO A 44 1.55 -51.59 -7.96
C PRO A 44 2.87 -52.34 -7.76
N ASP A 45 3.89 -51.60 -7.35
CA ASP A 45 5.12 -52.22 -6.87
C ASP A 45 4.74 -53.09 -5.66
N MET A 46 5.27 -54.32 -5.59
CA MET A 46 4.98 -55.28 -4.51
C MET A 46 5.55 -54.83 -3.15
N SER A 47 6.04 -53.60 -3.04
CA SER A 47 6.33 -52.96 -1.77
C SER A 47 5.01 -52.64 -1.06
N HIS A 48 4.80 -53.22 0.12
CA HIS A 48 3.62 -53.04 0.98
C HIS A 48 3.56 -51.63 1.64
N ILE A 49 4.06 -50.60 0.95
CA ILE A 49 4.17 -49.23 1.44
C ILE A 49 3.33 -48.33 0.51
N PRO A 50 2.36 -47.57 1.05
CA PRO A 50 1.43 -46.76 0.25
C PRO A 50 2.05 -45.55 -0.47
N TYR A 51 3.36 -45.35 -0.33
CA TYR A 51 4.16 -44.32 -1.00
C TYR A 51 5.49 -44.94 -1.45
N PRO A 52 5.96 -44.71 -2.69
CA PRO A 52 7.32 -45.09 -3.05
C PRO A 52 8.27 -44.35 -2.11
N GLN A 53 9.00 -45.07 -1.26
CA GLN A 53 9.93 -44.50 -0.27
C GLN A 53 11.09 -43.69 -0.89
N HIS A 54 11.15 -43.62 -2.22
CA HIS A 54 12.18 -42.94 -3.00
C HIS A 54 11.60 -42.03 -4.09
N ASP A 55 10.42 -41.43 -3.90
CA ASP A 55 9.97 -40.38 -4.82
C ASP A 55 10.58 -39.02 -4.44
N ALA A 56 11.71 -38.75 -5.08
CA ALA A 56 12.47 -37.49 -5.02
C ALA A 56 11.61 -36.22 -5.19
N HIS A 57 10.47 -36.31 -5.90
CA HIS A 57 9.66 -35.16 -6.30
C HIS A 57 8.55 -34.81 -5.30
N VAL A 58 8.33 -35.62 -4.26
CA VAL A 58 7.22 -35.44 -3.30
C VAL A 58 7.25 -34.05 -2.67
N GLY A 59 8.38 -33.64 -2.11
CA GLY A 59 8.46 -32.36 -1.42
C GLY A 59 8.31 -31.16 -2.35
N LEU A 60 8.79 -31.23 -3.59
CA LEU A 60 8.60 -30.15 -4.55
C LEU A 60 7.14 -30.05 -5.04
N ARG A 61 6.42 -31.18 -5.15
CA ARG A 61 4.98 -31.19 -5.44
C ARG A 61 4.18 -30.57 -4.31
N GLU A 62 4.50 -30.91 -3.07
CA GLU A 62 3.85 -30.32 -1.90
C GLU A 62 4.16 -28.82 -1.78
N PHE A 63 5.41 -28.43 -2.02
CA PHE A 63 5.82 -27.03 -2.07
C PHE A 63 5.05 -26.26 -3.15
N TYR A 64 4.94 -26.82 -4.36
CA TYR A 64 4.15 -26.20 -5.42
C TYR A 64 2.68 -26.07 -5.01
N PHE A 65 2.11 -27.08 -4.38
CA PHE A 65 0.71 -27.09 -3.99
C PHE A 65 0.40 -26.10 -2.85
N TRP A 66 1.22 -26.02 -1.82
CA TRP A 66 0.94 -25.19 -0.64
C TRP A 66 1.56 -23.79 -0.72
N ASN A 67 2.84 -23.68 -1.07
CA ASN A 67 3.59 -22.43 -0.91
C ASN A 67 3.50 -21.50 -2.13
N ILE A 68 3.44 -22.01 -3.36
CA ILE A 68 3.43 -21.16 -4.56
C ILE A 68 2.29 -20.13 -4.59
N PRO A 69 1.04 -20.44 -4.18
CA PRO A 69 -0.01 -19.43 -4.07
C PRO A 69 0.37 -18.25 -3.16
N GLN A 70 1.01 -18.53 -2.02
CA GLN A 70 1.48 -17.51 -1.09
C GLN A 70 2.61 -16.67 -1.70
N ILE A 71 3.58 -17.33 -2.33
CA ILE A 71 4.73 -16.67 -2.98
C ILE A 71 4.23 -15.73 -4.09
N GLN A 72 3.32 -16.20 -4.96
CA GLN A 72 2.79 -15.38 -6.04
C GLN A 72 1.99 -14.18 -5.54
N TYR A 73 1.26 -14.36 -4.42
CA TYR A 73 0.50 -13.27 -3.80
C TYR A 73 1.42 -12.20 -3.21
N MET A 74 2.49 -12.60 -2.53
CA MET A 74 3.47 -11.70 -1.93
C MET A 74 4.40 -11.05 -2.98
N ASN A 75 4.63 -11.73 -4.11
CA ASN A 75 5.52 -11.28 -5.18
C ASN A 75 4.80 -11.20 -6.53
N PRO A 76 3.89 -10.23 -6.73
CA PRO A 76 3.14 -10.09 -7.98
C PRO A 76 4.00 -9.74 -9.20
N SER A 77 5.20 -9.17 -8.98
CA SER A 77 6.14 -8.78 -10.03
C SER A 77 7.00 -9.95 -10.55
N VAL A 78 6.99 -11.09 -9.87
CA VAL A 78 7.77 -12.27 -10.25
C VAL A 78 6.87 -13.22 -11.04
N GLN A 79 7.36 -13.65 -12.21
CA GLN A 79 6.67 -14.65 -13.02
C GLN A 79 7.05 -16.04 -12.55
N ILE A 80 6.07 -16.85 -12.15
CA ILE A 80 6.28 -18.25 -11.78
C ILE A 80 5.79 -19.17 -12.91
N VAL A 81 6.67 -20.03 -13.40
CA VAL A 81 6.40 -21.01 -14.44
C VAL A 81 6.61 -22.42 -13.90
N ARG A 82 5.73 -23.36 -14.26
CA ARG A 82 5.89 -24.77 -13.93
C ARG A 82 6.17 -25.57 -15.19
N PHE A 83 7.11 -26.50 -15.07
CA PHE A 83 7.41 -27.50 -16.08
C PHE A 83 7.22 -28.88 -15.48
N LEU A 84 6.49 -29.73 -16.21
CA LEU A 84 6.16 -31.09 -15.79
C LEU A 84 6.89 -32.06 -16.71
N GLU A 85 7.50 -33.09 -16.14
CA GLU A 85 7.99 -34.27 -16.90
C GLU A 85 9.08 -33.95 -17.94
N MET A 86 9.78 -32.82 -17.79
CA MET A 86 10.89 -32.48 -18.68
C MET A 86 12.23 -33.03 -18.22
N THR A 87 12.45 -33.16 -16.91
CA THR A 87 13.75 -33.54 -16.34
C THR A 87 13.58 -34.62 -15.28
N PRO A 88 14.52 -35.58 -15.16
CA PRO A 88 14.38 -36.69 -14.21
C PRO A 88 14.43 -36.24 -12.74
N HIS A 89 15.18 -35.19 -12.42
CA HIS A 89 15.35 -34.66 -11.06
C HIS A 89 14.53 -33.37 -10.86
N PRO A 90 13.97 -33.15 -9.65
CA PRO A 90 13.23 -31.95 -9.31
C PRO A 90 14.18 -30.80 -8.96
N PHE A 91 13.97 -29.62 -9.55
CA PHE A 91 14.73 -28.43 -9.22
C PHE A 91 13.91 -27.15 -9.40
N ILE A 92 14.38 -26.10 -8.75
CA ILE A 92 13.87 -24.74 -8.91
C ILE A 92 14.97 -23.90 -9.54
N ARG A 93 14.64 -23.13 -10.57
CA ARG A 93 15.57 -22.20 -11.20
C ARG A 93 15.02 -20.79 -11.12
N CYS A 94 15.81 -19.86 -10.60
CA CYS A 94 15.42 -18.45 -10.49
C CYS A 94 16.32 -17.61 -11.40
N TRP A 95 15.71 -16.80 -12.24
CA TRP A 95 16.40 -15.85 -13.12
C TRP A 95 16.43 -14.46 -12.49
N LEU A 96 17.63 -13.88 -12.46
CA LEU A 96 17.88 -12.55 -11.93
C LEU A 96 17.88 -11.50 -13.04
N SER A 97 17.68 -10.25 -12.67
CA SER A 97 17.75 -9.07 -13.54
C SER A 97 19.05 -8.98 -14.35
N ASP A 98 20.13 -9.52 -13.81
CA ASP A 98 21.48 -9.45 -14.37
C ASP A 98 21.74 -10.52 -15.44
N GLY A 99 20.73 -11.31 -15.78
CA GLY A 99 20.87 -12.47 -16.68
C GLY A 99 21.51 -13.69 -16.03
N LYS A 100 21.91 -13.60 -14.75
CA LYS A 100 22.37 -14.74 -13.95
C LYS A 100 21.20 -15.57 -13.47
N ASP A 101 21.43 -16.85 -13.23
CA ASP A 101 20.47 -17.76 -12.66
C ASP A 101 20.98 -18.44 -11.40
N VAL A 102 20.06 -18.85 -10.55
CA VAL A 102 20.32 -19.63 -9.34
C VAL A 102 19.47 -20.89 -9.42
N ILE A 103 20.14 -22.04 -9.33
CA ILE A 103 19.49 -23.35 -9.39
C ILE A 103 19.52 -23.98 -7.99
N PHE A 104 18.37 -24.47 -7.55
CA PHE A 104 18.19 -25.23 -6.34
C PHE A 104 17.82 -26.66 -6.69
N ASP A 105 18.71 -27.59 -6.38
CA ASP A 105 18.36 -29.01 -6.36
C ASP A 105 17.37 -29.27 -5.19
N CYS A 106 16.26 -29.93 -5.50
CA CYS A 106 15.18 -30.24 -4.57
C CYS A 106 14.96 -31.76 -4.41
N ASP A 107 15.90 -32.59 -4.88
CA ASP A 107 15.81 -34.05 -4.77
C ASP A 107 15.64 -34.50 -3.30
N SER A 108 14.55 -35.22 -3.04
CA SER A 108 14.26 -35.89 -1.77
C SER A 108 14.22 -34.93 -0.57
N GLN A 109 14.00 -33.64 -0.83
CA GLN A 109 13.88 -32.63 0.21
C GLN A 109 12.44 -32.45 0.65
N SER A 110 12.24 -32.16 1.93
CA SER A 110 10.93 -31.77 2.44
C SER A 110 10.52 -30.38 1.95
N ARG A 111 9.22 -30.12 1.89
CA ARG A 111 8.64 -28.80 1.57
C ARG A 111 9.25 -27.68 2.42
N GLU A 112 9.37 -27.91 3.73
CA GLU A 112 9.88 -26.91 4.67
C GLU A 112 11.37 -26.63 4.46
N THR A 113 12.14 -27.64 4.09
CA THR A 113 13.57 -27.49 3.77
C THR A 113 13.75 -26.63 2.52
N ILE A 114 12.94 -26.87 1.48
CA ILE A 114 12.95 -26.10 0.24
C ILE A 114 12.60 -24.64 0.53
N GLU A 115 11.53 -24.40 1.28
CA GLU A 115 11.08 -23.06 1.67
C GLU A 115 12.18 -22.29 2.45
N LYS A 116 12.75 -22.90 3.49
CA LYS A 116 13.82 -22.28 4.30
C LYS A 116 15.04 -21.92 3.46
N ARG A 117 15.46 -22.79 2.54
CA ARG A 117 16.60 -22.53 1.64
C ARG A 117 16.32 -21.37 0.69
N LEU A 118 15.13 -21.30 0.12
CA LEU A 118 14.73 -20.18 -0.75
C LEU A 118 14.70 -18.85 0.00
N VAL A 119 14.10 -18.83 1.20
CA VAL A 119 14.06 -17.64 2.07
C VAL A 119 15.48 -17.17 2.41
N HIS A 120 16.36 -18.10 2.75
CA HIS A 120 17.73 -17.76 3.11
C HIS A 120 18.53 -17.15 1.94
N VAL A 121 18.40 -17.71 0.74
CA VAL A 121 19.24 -17.31 -0.41
C VAL A 121 18.65 -16.12 -1.18
N LEU A 122 17.35 -16.15 -1.49
CA LEU A 122 16.69 -15.17 -2.36
C LEU A 122 15.68 -14.28 -1.64
N GLY A 123 15.36 -14.57 -0.37
CA GLY A 123 14.46 -13.76 0.44
C GLY A 123 15.08 -12.44 0.87
N LYS A 124 14.23 -11.45 1.11
CA LYS A 124 14.58 -10.24 1.86
C LYS A 124 14.77 -10.58 3.33
N THR A 125 15.71 -9.91 3.99
CA THR A 125 15.88 -10.05 5.44
C THR A 125 14.80 -9.23 6.17
N GLN A 126 14.49 -9.60 7.41
CA GLN A 126 13.52 -8.85 8.21
C GLN A 126 13.88 -7.37 8.37
N GLN A 127 15.19 -7.08 8.43
CA GLN A 127 15.70 -5.71 8.48
C GLN A 127 15.40 -4.93 7.19
N MET A 128 15.55 -5.55 6.02
CA MET A 128 15.20 -4.93 4.73
C MET A 128 13.71 -4.67 4.64
N ILE A 129 12.88 -5.63 5.08
CA ILE A 129 11.42 -5.47 5.10
C ILE A 129 11.01 -4.30 6.00
N ALA A 130 11.52 -4.25 7.23
CA ALA A 130 11.22 -3.17 8.17
C ALA A 130 11.69 -1.79 7.64
N HIS A 131 12.84 -1.75 6.96
CA HIS A 131 13.33 -0.53 6.32
C HIS A 131 12.44 -0.09 5.15
N GLU A 132 12.00 -1.02 4.30
CA GLU A 132 11.07 -0.75 3.20
C GLU A 132 9.72 -0.24 3.71
N GLU A 133 9.19 -0.83 4.78
CA GLU A 133 7.96 -0.39 5.44
C GLU A 133 8.14 1.03 6.02
N ALA A 134 9.25 1.31 6.72
CA ALA A 134 9.52 2.63 7.29
C ALA A 134 9.72 3.72 6.22
N THR A 135 10.28 3.36 5.06
CA THR A 135 10.54 4.27 3.93
C THR A 135 9.31 4.44 3.04
N ASN A 136 8.29 3.59 3.18
CA ASN A 136 7.10 3.64 2.33
C ASN A 136 6.32 4.93 2.59
N VAL A 137 6.55 5.91 1.71
CA VAL A 137 6.04 7.29 1.82
C VAL A 137 4.54 7.32 2.06
N THR A 138 3.77 6.41 1.46
CA THR A 138 2.32 6.34 1.68
C THR A 138 2.01 6.04 3.13
N GLN A 139 2.60 4.98 3.70
CA GLN A 139 2.39 4.60 5.11
C GLN A 139 2.95 5.65 6.07
N THR A 140 4.10 6.24 5.77
CA THR A 140 4.69 7.31 6.56
C THR A 140 3.82 8.57 6.51
N SER A 141 3.21 8.88 5.35
CA SER A 141 2.32 10.03 5.20
C SER A 141 0.98 9.82 5.88
N ASP A 142 0.45 8.59 5.85
CA ASP A 142 -0.81 8.23 6.51
C ASP A 142 -0.68 8.31 8.03
N SER A 143 0.48 7.93 8.57
CA SER A 143 0.78 8.02 10.00
C SER A 143 1.20 9.42 10.47
N ASN A 144 1.54 10.33 9.54
CA ASN A 144 1.96 11.67 9.89
C ASN A 144 0.77 12.56 10.26
N ALA A 145 0.58 12.77 11.57
CA ALA A 145 -0.48 13.61 12.12
C ALA A 145 -0.39 15.10 11.73
N ALA A 146 0.74 15.57 11.18
CA ALA A 146 0.88 16.94 10.68
C ALA A 146 0.25 17.16 9.29
N ILE A 147 -0.08 16.08 8.57
CA ILE A 147 -0.71 16.15 7.26
C ILE A 147 -2.23 16.21 7.43
N PHE A 148 -2.84 17.25 6.87
CA PHE A 148 -4.29 17.47 6.88
C PHE A 148 -4.90 17.08 5.54
N GLY A 149 -6.11 16.54 5.55
CA GLY A 149 -6.86 16.27 4.32
C GLY A 149 -7.92 15.18 4.45
N VAL A 150 -8.48 14.77 3.31
CA VAL A 150 -9.40 13.63 3.21
C VAL A 150 -8.64 12.35 3.58
N ASP A 151 -9.27 11.46 4.35
CA ASP A 151 -8.67 10.20 4.83
C ASP A 151 -7.38 10.39 5.65
N ARG A 152 -7.31 11.50 6.38
CA ARG A 152 -6.25 11.79 7.36
C ARG A 152 -6.85 11.91 8.76
N ALA A 153 -5.98 11.87 9.77
CA ALA A 153 -6.38 12.01 11.17
C ALA A 153 -7.16 13.31 11.43
N ARG A 154 -6.86 14.37 10.67
CA ARG A 154 -7.57 15.65 10.70
C ARG A 154 -7.84 16.12 9.29
N PHE A 155 -9.05 16.58 9.03
CA PHE A 155 -9.43 17.08 7.71
C PHE A 155 -9.02 18.54 7.52
N CYS A 156 -9.31 19.38 8.52
CA CYS A 156 -9.07 20.82 8.47
C CYS A 156 -8.39 21.32 9.76
N MET A 157 -7.61 22.38 9.63
CA MET A 157 -6.93 23.03 10.75
C MET A 157 -7.90 23.53 11.84
N CYS A 158 -9.16 23.79 11.50
CA CYS A 158 -10.17 24.23 12.47
C CYS A 158 -10.50 23.20 13.56
N GLU A 159 -10.11 21.92 13.39
CA GLU A 159 -10.23 20.87 14.41
C GLU A 159 -9.14 20.97 15.50
N VAL A 160 -8.10 21.77 15.27
CA VAL A 160 -7.03 21.99 16.24
C VAL A 160 -7.48 23.08 17.23
N PRO A 161 -7.48 22.80 18.55
CA PRO A 161 -7.89 23.79 19.55
C PRO A 161 -6.94 25.00 19.51
N GLY A 162 -7.51 26.19 19.66
CA GLY A 162 -6.78 27.47 19.54
C GLY A 162 -6.70 28.02 18.12
N GLN A 163 -7.10 27.25 17.09
CA GLN A 163 -7.19 27.73 15.71
C GLN A 163 -8.53 28.39 15.40
N CYS A 164 -8.60 29.11 14.28
CA CYS A 164 -9.82 29.76 13.82
C CYS A 164 -10.89 28.70 13.45
N PRO A 165 -12.11 28.78 14.02
CA PRO A 165 -13.17 27.82 13.73
C PRO A 165 -13.71 27.99 12.30
N CYS A 166 -14.24 26.90 11.74
CA CYS A 166 -14.82 26.95 10.41
C CYS A 166 -16.05 27.89 10.37
N PRO A 167 -16.17 28.78 9.37
CA PRO A 167 -17.28 29.72 9.25
C PRO A 167 -18.67 29.08 9.19
N SER A 168 -18.73 27.82 8.75
CA SER A 168 -19.97 27.03 8.71
C SER A 168 -20.48 26.65 10.10
N VAL A 169 -19.59 26.51 11.08
CA VAL A 169 -19.93 26.14 12.46
C VAL A 169 -20.10 27.38 13.30
N ILE A 170 -19.11 28.28 13.26
CA ILE A 170 -19.11 29.53 14.02
C ILE A 170 -18.94 30.69 13.04
N LYS A 171 -19.96 31.55 13.02
CA LYS A 171 -19.96 32.78 12.22
C LYS A 171 -18.81 33.70 12.65
N LEU A 172 -17.84 33.93 11.76
CA LEU A 172 -16.70 34.83 12.02
C LEU A 172 -17.13 36.27 12.33
N PRO A 173 -16.32 37.08 13.05
CA PRO A 173 -16.59 38.51 13.26
C PRO A 173 -16.80 39.26 11.94
N LYS A 174 -17.62 40.31 11.95
CA LYS A 174 -17.98 41.04 10.72
C LYS A 174 -16.76 41.74 10.09
N SER A 175 -15.73 42.10 10.87
CA SER A 175 -14.45 42.66 10.40
C SER A 175 -13.66 41.69 9.50
N CYS A 176 -13.76 40.37 9.77
CA CYS A 176 -13.05 39.33 9.03
C CYS A 176 -13.84 38.80 7.81
N ARG A 177 -15.02 39.36 7.50
CA ARG A 177 -15.85 38.90 6.38
C ARG A 177 -15.74 39.88 5.21
N GLY A 178 -15.28 39.36 4.06
CA GLY A 178 -15.06 40.15 2.85
C GLY A 178 -16.26 40.99 2.39
N LYS A 179 -17.51 40.55 2.63
CA LYS A 179 -18.71 41.34 2.32
C LYS A 179 -18.72 42.71 3.01
N PHE A 180 -18.39 42.77 4.30
CA PHE A 180 -18.42 44.02 5.06
C PHE A 180 -17.13 44.83 4.88
N THR A 181 -15.99 44.16 4.67
CA THR A 181 -14.73 44.85 4.38
C THR A 181 -14.75 45.53 3.02
N LYS A 182 -15.38 44.92 2.01
CA LYS A 182 -15.57 45.55 0.69
C LYS A 182 -16.51 46.74 0.75
N GLN A 183 -17.66 46.60 1.41
CA GLN A 183 -18.59 47.73 1.60
C GLN A 183 -17.87 48.95 2.20
N LEU A 184 -17.08 48.76 3.26
CA LEU A 184 -16.33 49.85 3.87
C LEU A 184 -15.29 50.49 2.92
N LYS A 185 -14.68 49.70 2.02
CA LYS A 185 -13.74 50.23 1.02
C LYS A 185 -14.45 50.94 -0.12
N ASP A 186 -15.55 50.37 -0.60
CA ASP A 186 -16.35 50.94 -1.68
C ASP A 186 -17.02 52.25 -1.21
N ASP A 187 -17.46 52.30 0.05
CA ASP A 187 -17.98 53.51 0.68
C ASP A 187 -16.87 54.58 0.81
N ALA A 188 -15.64 54.19 1.20
CA ALA A 188 -14.50 55.11 1.28
C ALA A 188 -14.06 55.64 -0.11
N LEU A 189 -14.05 54.78 -1.14
CA LEU A 189 -13.70 55.18 -2.51
C LEU A 189 -14.75 56.13 -3.12
N LYS A 190 -16.04 55.89 -2.85
CA LYS A 190 -17.11 56.81 -3.27
C LYS A 190 -16.97 58.19 -2.62
N GLU A 191 -16.63 58.25 -1.34
CA GLU A 191 -16.38 59.52 -0.67
C GLU A 191 -15.17 60.25 -1.28
N GLU A 192 -14.10 59.54 -1.63
CA GLU A 192 -12.94 60.12 -2.34
C GLU A 192 -13.33 60.66 -3.74
N GLU A 193 -14.14 59.92 -4.51
CA GLU A 193 -14.65 60.36 -5.82
C GLU A 193 -15.54 61.61 -5.70
N GLU A 194 -16.45 61.64 -4.72
CA GLU A 194 -17.33 62.79 -4.45
C GLU A 194 -16.56 64.06 -4.05
N ILE A 195 -15.42 63.91 -3.37
CA ILE A 195 -14.50 65.01 -3.01
C ILE A 195 -13.76 65.51 -4.26
N ILE A 196 -13.27 64.62 -5.13
CA ILE A 196 -12.57 64.98 -6.37
C ILE A 196 -13.51 65.70 -7.35
N GLU A 197 -14.77 65.27 -7.44
CA GLU A 197 -15.79 65.89 -8.29
C GLU A 197 -16.32 67.23 -7.72
N GLY A 198 -15.86 67.64 -6.53
CA GLY A 198 -16.16 68.95 -5.93
C GLY A 198 -17.52 69.06 -5.26
N THR A 199 -18.15 67.92 -4.95
CA THR A 199 -19.51 67.86 -4.38
C THR A 199 -19.53 67.91 -2.85
N LYS A 200 -18.38 67.62 -2.20
CA LYS A 200 -18.17 67.69 -0.73
C LYS A 200 -16.81 68.34 -0.42
N GLU A 201 -16.76 69.16 0.64
CA GLU A 201 -15.54 69.81 1.12
C GLU A 201 -14.67 68.85 1.96
N LEU A 202 -13.35 68.99 1.85
CA LEU A 202 -12.32 68.12 2.48
C LEU A 202 -12.38 68.07 4.02
N GLU A 203 -13.02 69.05 4.66
CA GLU A 203 -13.01 69.21 6.12
C GLU A 203 -14.15 68.48 6.85
N SER A 204 -15.14 67.92 6.15
CA SER A 204 -16.29 67.25 6.78
C SER A 204 -16.13 65.72 6.88
N PHE A 205 -14.93 65.21 7.21
CA PHE A 205 -14.76 63.78 7.43
C PHE A 205 -15.37 63.35 8.77
N GLU A 206 -16.63 62.97 8.75
CA GLU A 206 -17.24 62.19 9.81
C GLU A 206 -17.20 60.71 9.43
N PRO A 207 -16.56 59.82 10.23
CA PRO A 207 -16.59 58.40 9.93
C PRO A 207 -18.04 57.94 9.79
N PRO A 208 -18.37 57.09 8.79
CA PRO A 208 -19.73 56.64 8.51
C PRO A 208 -20.41 56.21 9.81
N SER A 209 -21.70 56.53 9.99
CA SER A 209 -22.43 56.22 11.23
C SER A 209 -22.27 54.74 11.65
N ILE A 210 -22.23 53.84 10.66
CA ILE A 210 -21.96 52.40 10.81
C ILE A 210 -20.55 52.07 11.35
N ALA A 211 -19.55 52.90 11.04
CA ALA A 211 -18.19 52.79 11.58
C ALA A 211 -18.08 53.41 12.98
N ARG A 212 -18.76 54.53 13.24
CA ARG A 212 -18.85 55.15 14.58
C ARG A 212 -19.50 54.22 15.60
N GLU A 213 -20.65 53.62 15.26
CA GLU A 213 -21.38 52.68 16.12
C GLU A 213 -20.60 51.38 16.40
N ARG A 214 -19.64 51.00 15.55
CA ARG A 214 -18.90 49.73 15.68
C ARG A 214 -17.57 49.83 16.42
N PHE A 215 -16.89 50.97 16.32
CA PHE A 215 -15.53 51.14 16.83
C PHE A 215 -15.44 52.11 18.00
N PHE A 216 -16.41 53.02 18.17
CA PHE A 216 -16.38 54.05 19.21
C PHE A 216 -17.53 53.93 20.22
N TYR A 217 -18.55 53.12 19.92
CA TYR A 217 -19.64 52.75 20.83
C TYR A 217 -19.70 51.23 20.98
N SER A 218 -18.72 50.67 21.69
CA SER A 218 -18.81 49.33 22.30
C SER A 218 -19.20 49.46 23.76
#